data_AF-A0A261R5X6-F1
#
_entry.id   AF-A0A261R5X6-F1
#
_cell.length_a   1.000
_cell.length_b   1.000
_cell.length_c   1.000
_cell.angle_alpha   90.00
_cell.angle_beta   90.00
_cell.angle_gamma   90.00
#
_symmetry.space_group_name_H-M   'P 1'
#
loop_
_entity.id
_entity.type
_entity.pdbx_description
1 polymer ?
#
loop_
_entity_poly.entity_id
_entity_poly.type
_entity_poly.pdbx_seq_one_letter_code
_entity_poly.pdbx_strand_id
1 'polypeptide(L)'
;MEHKRIPGLVDVIKVDQPEGILQVARDGMVDRAFGAGKPLLNSLLVRRILGVLSYNGRRFPTMSARTAPGREIRQDALWEKLNAAAPDVRAAPADLEPLAAWVRGSNTDAAVGPLVQQVIGRLFNPTFEGGEHTWAAAQVIAASLAPGNALRNLRWKMTGKVTRAKALLASMVGGDLAGVHAVSVAIHNVVKGLGQMRGLYLDASVRRTLTPEMAGQRCLFAPSVVLRQATSRGSVAGCPYASGTLLLLELEKARQASGDDSMVFLANTWSRCPAEQWVPAMLEGVWRRATSDDATTDSFGACPRP
;
A
#
# COMPACT_ATOMS: atom_id res chain seq x y z
N MET A 1 21.65 -5.60 4.01
CA MET A 1 22.06 -4.36 3.31
C MET A 1 22.93 -4.70 2.10
N GLU A 2 22.68 -4.05 0.95
CA GLU A 2 23.42 -4.29 -0.30
C GLU A 2 23.72 -2.93 -0.97
N HIS A 3 24.98 -2.68 -1.37
CA HIS A 3 25.36 -1.48 -2.13
C HIS A 3 25.85 -1.87 -3.53
N LYS A 4 25.11 -1.42 -4.56
CA LYS A 4 25.51 -1.56 -5.95
C LYS A 4 25.97 -0.23 -6.51
N ARG A 5 27.27 -0.13 -6.79
CA ARG A 5 27.90 1.07 -7.34
C ARG A 5 28.65 0.76 -8.63
N ILE A 6 28.23 1.43 -9.71
CA ILE A 6 28.94 1.48 -10.98
C ILE A 6 29.16 2.97 -11.28
N PRO A 7 30.39 3.49 -11.18
CA PRO A 7 30.68 4.91 -11.31
C PRO A 7 29.99 5.55 -12.51
N GLY A 8 29.27 6.65 -12.28
CA GLY A 8 28.52 7.39 -13.31
C GLY A 8 27.21 6.74 -13.79
N LEU A 9 27.03 5.43 -13.59
CA LEU A 9 25.88 4.68 -14.11
C LEU A 9 24.86 4.32 -13.02
N VAL A 10 25.29 3.72 -11.91
CA VAL A 10 24.43 3.19 -10.85
C VAL A 10 25.02 3.52 -9.48
N ASP A 11 24.18 3.95 -8.55
CA ASP A 11 24.53 4.07 -7.13
C ASP A 11 23.28 3.82 -6.31
N VAL A 12 23.10 2.58 -5.86
CA VAL A 12 21.88 2.13 -5.19
C VAL A 12 22.24 1.37 -3.92
N ILE A 13 21.66 1.78 -2.80
CA ILE A 13 21.75 1.08 -1.53
C ILE A 13 20.39 0.48 -1.20
N LYS A 14 20.35 -0.83 -0.96
CA LYS A 14 19.20 -1.52 -0.39
C LYS A 14 19.35 -1.60 1.12
N VAL A 15 18.36 -1.09 1.83
CA VAL A 15 18.28 -1.10 3.29
C VAL A 15 17.13 -2.01 3.68
N ASP A 16 17.45 -3.11 4.35
CA ASP A 16 16.52 -4.20 4.68
C ASP A 16 16.45 -4.51 6.18
N GLN A 17 17.15 -3.73 7.01
CA GLN A 17 17.05 -3.80 8.46
C GLN A 17 16.17 -2.67 9.00
N PRO A 18 15.25 -2.94 9.96
CA PRO A 18 14.34 -1.93 10.49
C PRO A 18 15.04 -0.68 11.02
N GLU A 19 16.13 -0.83 11.77
CA GLU A 19 16.89 0.27 12.34
C GLU A 19 17.54 1.15 11.26
N GLY A 20 18.07 0.55 10.19
CA GLY A 20 18.60 1.27 9.04
C GLY A 20 17.52 2.02 8.27
N ILE A 21 16.34 1.41 8.10
CA ILE A 21 15.18 2.04 7.45
C ILE A 21 14.71 3.25 8.26
N LEU A 22 14.60 3.12 9.59
CA LEU A 22 14.21 4.22 10.47
C LEU A 22 15.28 5.31 10.54
N GLN A 23 16.56 4.95 10.50
CA GLN A 23 17.67 5.91 10.36
C GLN A 23 17.47 6.76 9.10
N VAL A 24 17.27 6.12 7.94
CA VAL A 24 17.03 6.83 6.67
C VAL A 24 15.74 7.66 6.71
N ALA A 25 14.70 7.17 7.37
CA ALA A 25 13.46 7.91 7.50
C ALA A 25 13.62 9.18 8.36
N ARG A 26 14.53 9.20 9.33
CA ARG A 26 14.82 10.37 10.17
C ARG A 26 15.85 11.30 9.54
N ASP A 27 16.74 10.76 8.71
CA ASP A 27 17.82 11.50 8.05
C ASP A 27 17.29 12.64 7.17
N GLY A 28 17.68 13.88 7.47
CA GLY A 28 17.32 15.08 6.69
C GLY A 28 17.98 15.14 5.31
N MET A 29 19.01 14.32 5.08
CA MET A 29 19.76 14.25 3.82
C MET A 29 19.17 13.26 2.82
N VAL A 30 18.04 12.63 3.16
CA VAL A 30 17.36 11.66 2.29
C VAL A 30 15.90 12.06 2.09
N ASP A 31 15.48 12.19 0.83
CA ASP A 31 14.18 12.76 0.45
C ASP A 31 13.55 12.06 -0.78
N ARG A 32 12.35 12.49 -1.15
CA ARG A 32 11.58 12.22 -2.37
C ARG A 32 11.63 13.41 -3.33
N ALA A 33 12.58 14.34 -3.16
CA ALA A 33 12.75 15.48 -4.06
C ALA A 33 13.10 15.01 -5.48
N PHE A 34 13.92 13.96 -5.59
CA PHE A 34 14.28 13.30 -6.84
C PHE A 34 14.87 14.27 -7.89
N GLY A 35 16.17 14.50 -7.81
CA GLY A 35 16.92 15.35 -8.74
C GLY A 35 17.33 14.64 -10.03
N ALA A 36 17.62 15.42 -11.07
CA ALA A 36 18.09 14.95 -12.37
C ALA A 36 19.59 14.56 -12.40
N GLY A 37 20.27 14.62 -11.25
CA GLY A 37 21.70 14.37 -11.13
C GLY A 37 22.13 12.94 -11.45
N LYS A 38 23.44 12.77 -11.67
CA LYS A 38 24.10 11.45 -11.76
C LYS A 38 23.78 10.61 -10.51
N PRO A 39 23.76 9.27 -10.61
CA PRO A 39 24.09 8.43 -11.77
C PRO A 39 23.00 8.32 -12.87
N LEU A 40 23.39 8.02 -14.11
CA LEU A 40 22.49 8.07 -15.28
C LEU A 40 21.34 7.04 -15.24
N LEU A 41 21.60 5.78 -14.84
CA LEU A 41 20.52 4.78 -14.78
C LEU A 41 19.58 5.04 -13.60
N ASN A 42 20.08 5.62 -12.50
CA ASN A 42 19.26 6.09 -11.39
C ASN A 42 18.27 7.15 -11.86
N SER A 43 18.72 8.15 -12.61
CA SER A 43 17.85 9.24 -13.10
C SER A 43 16.79 8.74 -14.09
N LEU A 44 17.13 7.79 -14.97
CA LEU A 44 16.16 7.13 -15.86
C LEU A 44 15.11 6.33 -15.08
N LEU A 45 15.54 5.56 -14.07
CA LEU A 45 14.63 4.80 -13.22
C LEU A 45 13.67 5.73 -12.46
N VAL A 46 14.20 6.77 -11.84
CA VAL A 46 13.42 7.78 -11.11
C VAL A 46 12.44 8.48 -12.04
N ARG A 47 12.88 8.93 -13.22
CA ARG A 47 12.01 9.59 -14.21
C ARG A 47 10.85 8.68 -14.64
N ARG A 48 11.12 7.38 -14.83
CA ARG A 48 10.08 6.38 -15.12
C ARG A 48 9.08 6.29 -13.96
N ILE A 49 9.57 6.08 -12.74
CA ILE A 49 8.72 5.94 -11.54
C ILE A 49 7.87 7.20 -11.34
N LEU A 50 8.47 8.39 -11.44
CA LEU A 50 7.76 9.67 -11.33
C LEU A 50 6.72 9.84 -12.44
N GLY A 51 7.02 9.42 -13.68
CA GLY A 51 6.04 9.46 -14.77
C GLY A 51 4.81 8.58 -14.52
N VAL A 52 4.98 7.44 -13.84
CA VAL A 52 3.87 6.58 -13.41
C VAL A 52 3.15 7.19 -12.21
N LEU A 53 3.89 7.61 -11.17
CA LEU A 53 3.36 8.17 -9.92
C LEU A 53 3.14 9.69 -9.97
N SER A 54 2.69 10.18 -11.12
CA SER A 54 2.24 11.56 -11.32
C SER A 54 1.05 11.58 -12.25
N TYR A 55 0.19 12.58 -12.09
CA TYR A 55 -0.96 12.81 -12.97
C TYR A 55 -1.16 14.33 -13.14
N ASN A 56 -1.38 14.77 -14.38
CA ASN A 56 -1.50 16.19 -14.75
C ASN A 56 -0.39 17.07 -14.15
N GLY A 57 0.87 16.65 -14.30
CA GLY A 57 2.04 17.37 -13.81
C GLY A 57 2.27 17.34 -12.28
N ARG A 58 1.35 16.73 -11.52
CA ARG A 58 1.42 16.66 -10.05
C ARG A 58 1.84 15.26 -9.61
N ARG A 59 2.81 15.18 -8.71
CA ARG A 59 3.26 13.91 -8.11
C ARG A 59 2.20 13.36 -7.15
N PHE A 60 2.10 12.04 -7.05
CA PHE A 60 1.33 11.41 -5.99
C PHE A 60 1.93 11.78 -4.62
N PRO A 61 1.13 11.82 -3.54
CA PRO A 61 1.61 12.21 -2.20
C PRO A 61 2.84 11.41 -1.73
N THR A 62 2.92 10.13 -2.11
CA THR A 62 4.03 9.24 -1.78
C THR A 62 5.35 9.62 -2.43
N MET A 63 5.33 10.42 -3.51
CA MET A 63 6.51 10.89 -4.25
C MET A 63 6.79 12.40 -4.03
N SER A 64 6.04 13.06 -3.16
CA SER A 64 6.27 14.47 -2.81
C SER A 64 7.42 14.61 -1.81
N ALA A 65 8.30 15.58 -2.06
CA ALA A 65 9.41 15.93 -1.17
C ALA A 65 8.93 16.28 0.23
N ARG A 66 9.81 16.16 1.23
CA ARG A 66 9.53 16.52 2.63
C ARG A 66 9.07 17.97 2.75
N THR A 67 9.77 18.88 2.07
CA THR A 67 9.54 20.33 2.10
C THR A 67 8.57 20.81 1.01
N ALA A 68 7.89 19.90 0.30
CA ALA A 68 6.95 20.31 -0.74
C ALA A 68 5.80 21.14 -0.14
N PRO A 69 5.44 22.29 -0.74
CA PRO A 69 4.42 23.20 -0.18
C PRO A 69 3.10 22.49 0.15
N GLY A 70 2.64 22.65 1.40
CA GLY A 70 1.39 22.09 1.92
C GLY A 70 1.36 20.55 2.00
N ARG A 71 2.50 19.86 1.88
CA ARG A 71 2.56 18.40 1.91
C ARG A 71 2.17 17.82 3.27
N GLU A 72 2.70 18.40 4.34
CA GLU A 72 2.38 18.02 5.72
C GLU A 72 0.89 18.23 6.00
N ILE A 73 0.37 19.45 5.79
CA ILE A 73 -1.05 19.79 5.93
C ILE A 73 -1.98 18.80 5.20
N ARG A 74 -1.67 18.45 3.93
CA ARG A 74 -2.47 17.47 3.18
C ARG A 74 -2.36 16.05 3.73
N GLN A 75 -1.20 15.68 4.28
CA GLN A 75 -0.99 14.38 4.92
C GLN A 75 -1.72 14.29 6.26
N ASP A 76 -1.74 15.37 7.05
CA ASP A 76 -2.51 15.50 8.29
C ASP A 76 -4.01 15.43 8.00
N ALA A 77 -4.52 16.25 7.08
CA ALA A 77 -5.95 16.25 6.73
C ALA A 77 -6.44 14.88 6.22
N LEU A 78 -5.61 14.17 5.45
CA LEU A 78 -5.93 12.82 5.01
C LEU A 78 -5.90 11.82 6.18
N TRP A 79 -4.92 11.93 7.08
CA TRP A 79 -4.83 11.08 8.27
C TRP A 79 -6.06 11.28 9.18
N GLU A 80 -6.46 12.54 9.43
CA GLU A 80 -7.65 12.88 10.21
C GLU A 80 -8.92 12.29 9.57
N LYS A 81 -9.11 12.50 8.27
CA LYS A 81 -10.25 11.95 7.52
C LYS A 81 -10.34 10.43 7.63
N LEU A 82 -9.21 9.72 7.45
CA LEU A 82 -9.19 8.26 7.48
C LEU A 82 -9.43 7.73 8.91
N ASN A 83 -8.86 8.37 9.92
CA ASN A 83 -9.01 7.93 11.30
C ASN A 83 -10.40 8.24 11.86
N ALA A 84 -11.03 9.33 11.42
CA ALA A 84 -12.44 9.59 11.73
C ALA A 84 -13.36 8.47 11.21
N ALA A 85 -13.02 7.85 10.08
CA ALA A 85 -13.77 6.73 9.50
C ALA A 85 -13.38 5.35 10.06
N ALA A 86 -12.32 5.25 10.87
CA ALA A 86 -11.80 3.98 11.37
C ALA A 86 -12.77 3.28 12.35
N PRO A 87 -13.43 3.96 13.32
CA PRO A 87 -14.41 3.33 14.20
C PRO A 87 -15.57 2.68 13.44
N ASP A 88 -16.10 3.38 12.43
CA ASP A 88 -17.26 2.92 11.66
C ASP A 88 -16.94 1.66 10.85
N VAL A 89 -15.80 1.64 10.15
CA VAL A 89 -15.41 0.45 9.37
C VAL A 89 -15.06 -0.73 10.30
N ARG A 90 -14.46 -0.45 11.47
CA ARG A 90 -14.20 -1.47 12.51
C ARG A 90 -15.49 -2.09 13.01
N ALA A 91 -16.58 -1.32 13.12
CA ALA A 91 -17.89 -1.80 13.55
C ALA A 91 -18.56 -2.80 12.58
N ALA A 92 -17.87 -3.21 11.51
CA ALA A 92 -18.31 -4.25 10.59
C ALA A 92 -19.63 -3.91 9.86
N PRO A 93 -19.73 -2.72 9.22
CA PRO A 93 -20.96 -2.27 8.57
C PRO A 93 -21.36 -3.21 7.44
N ALA A 94 -22.63 -3.13 7.02
CA ALA A 94 -23.18 -3.97 5.95
C ALA A 94 -22.37 -3.88 4.64
N ASP A 95 -21.76 -2.73 4.37
CA ASP A 95 -20.90 -2.50 3.21
C ASP A 95 -19.66 -3.43 3.16
N LEU A 96 -19.24 -4.05 4.27
CA LEU A 96 -18.15 -5.04 4.29
C LEU A 96 -18.63 -6.47 3.95
N GLU A 97 -19.93 -6.70 3.79
CA GLU A 97 -20.50 -8.01 3.51
C GLU A 97 -19.85 -8.71 2.30
N PRO A 98 -19.66 -8.04 1.14
CA PRO A 98 -19.03 -8.71 0.00
C PRO A 98 -17.61 -9.22 0.29
N LEU A 99 -16.84 -8.48 1.09
CA LEU A 99 -15.49 -8.90 1.51
C LEU A 99 -15.55 -10.04 2.51
N ALA A 100 -16.47 -9.97 3.49
CA ALA A 100 -16.69 -11.04 4.46
C ALA A 100 -17.09 -12.35 3.77
N ALA A 101 -18.08 -12.31 2.88
CA ALA A 101 -18.51 -13.46 2.07
C ALA A 101 -17.36 -14.06 1.24
N TRP A 102 -16.50 -13.20 0.66
CA TRP A 102 -15.31 -13.65 -0.05
C TRP A 102 -14.31 -14.36 0.88
N VAL A 103 -14.08 -13.83 2.08
CA VAL A 103 -13.23 -14.45 3.13
C VAL A 103 -13.80 -15.79 3.59
N ARG A 104 -15.12 -15.91 3.72
CA ARG A 104 -15.80 -17.18 4.04
C ARG A 104 -15.69 -18.22 2.92
N GLY A 105 -15.35 -17.80 1.71
CA GLY A 105 -15.31 -18.64 0.53
C GLY A 105 -16.68 -18.91 -0.10
N SER A 106 -17.73 -18.19 0.29
CA SER A 106 -19.07 -18.30 -0.31
C SER A 106 -19.24 -17.50 -1.60
N ASN A 107 -18.25 -16.69 -1.97
CA ASN A 107 -18.22 -15.92 -3.22
C ASN A 107 -16.88 -16.10 -3.94
N THR A 108 -16.62 -17.33 -4.43
CA THR A 108 -15.35 -17.70 -5.09
C THR A 108 -15.14 -17.00 -6.42
N ASP A 109 -16.22 -16.67 -7.12
CA ASP A 109 -16.17 -16.13 -8.49
C ASP A 109 -15.85 -14.62 -8.48
N ALA A 110 -16.07 -13.93 -7.36
CA ALA A 110 -15.71 -12.54 -7.22
C ALA A 110 -14.19 -12.35 -7.07
N ALA A 111 -13.64 -11.43 -7.88
CA ALA A 111 -12.30 -10.93 -7.66
C ALA A 111 -12.27 -10.00 -6.43
N VAL A 112 -11.41 -10.30 -5.46
CA VAL A 112 -11.25 -9.48 -4.24
C VAL A 112 -10.78 -8.05 -4.53
N GLY A 113 -10.01 -7.85 -5.61
CA GLY A 113 -9.48 -6.54 -6.00
C GLY A 113 -10.57 -5.45 -6.15
N PRO A 114 -11.56 -5.65 -7.04
CA PRO A 114 -12.74 -4.78 -7.15
C PRO A 114 -13.48 -4.52 -5.83
N LEU A 115 -13.69 -5.54 -5.01
CA LEU A 115 -14.39 -5.39 -3.71
C LEU A 115 -13.63 -4.45 -2.77
N VAL A 116 -12.31 -4.60 -2.69
CA VAL A 116 -11.46 -3.70 -1.89
C VAL A 116 -11.42 -2.31 -2.51
N GLN A 117 -11.39 -2.19 -3.84
CA GLN A 117 -11.43 -0.90 -4.53
C GLN A 117 -12.69 -0.14 -4.19
N GLN A 118 -13.83 -0.81 -4.11
CA GLN A 118 -15.09 -0.18 -3.73
C GLN A 118 -15.02 0.43 -2.33
N VAL A 119 -14.60 -0.35 -1.33
CA VAL A 119 -14.49 0.13 0.07
C VAL A 119 -13.51 1.30 0.19
N ILE A 120 -12.32 1.19 -0.39
CA ILE A 120 -11.31 2.26 -0.34
C ILE A 120 -11.74 3.48 -1.15
N GLY A 121 -12.27 3.26 -2.36
CA GLY A 121 -12.65 4.33 -3.28
C GLY A 121 -13.77 5.21 -2.72
N ARG A 122 -14.71 4.60 -1.96
CA ARG A 122 -15.81 5.32 -1.29
C ARG A 122 -15.37 6.30 -0.22
N LEU A 123 -14.14 6.15 0.32
CA LEU A 123 -13.55 7.17 1.19
C LEU A 123 -13.27 8.48 0.44
N PHE A 124 -13.03 8.42 -0.87
CA PHE A 124 -12.66 9.57 -1.70
C PHE A 124 -13.83 10.07 -2.52
N ASN A 125 -14.68 9.17 -3.00
CA ASN A 125 -15.90 9.50 -3.72
C ASN A 125 -17.00 8.49 -3.32
N PRO A 126 -18.09 8.93 -2.67
CA PRO A 126 -19.19 8.04 -2.25
C PRO A 126 -19.80 7.21 -3.38
N THR A 127 -19.73 7.70 -4.62
CA THR A 127 -20.25 7.00 -5.81
C THR A 127 -19.21 6.11 -6.49
N PHE A 128 -18.05 5.89 -5.88
CA PHE A 128 -17.03 4.99 -6.43
C PHE A 128 -17.55 3.56 -6.51
N GLU A 129 -17.48 2.99 -7.72
CA GLU A 129 -17.79 1.59 -8.00
C GLU A 129 -16.52 0.86 -8.42
N GLY A 130 -16.17 -0.19 -7.67
CA GLY A 130 -15.07 -1.08 -8.01
C GLY A 130 -15.53 -2.13 -9.01
N GLY A 131 -14.79 -2.31 -10.11
CA GLY A 131 -15.10 -3.31 -11.13
C GLY A 131 -13.86 -3.80 -11.86
N GLU A 132 -14.07 -4.66 -12.85
CA GLU A 132 -12.97 -5.23 -13.64
C GLU A 132 -12.11 -4.16 -14.31
N HIS A 133 -12.73 -3.11 -14.84
CA HIS A 133 -12.03 -2.02 -15.51
C HIS A 133 -11.16 -1.19 -14.57
N THR A 134 -11.66 -0.83 -13.39
CA THR A 134 -10.89 -0.08 -12.38
C THR A 134 -9.77 -0.94 -11.81
N TRP A 135 -10.01 -2.26 -11.64
CA TRP A 135 -8.99 -3.17 -11.16
C TRP A 135 -7.90 -3.43 -12.21
N ALA A 136 -8.27 -3.61 -13.47
CA ALA A 136 -7.32 -3.70 -14.58
C ALA A 136 -6.46 -2.42 -14.69
N ALA A 137 -7.04 -1.24 -14.47
CA ALA A 137 -6.29 0.02 -14.43
C ALA A 137 -5.27 0.05 -13.27
N ALA A 138 -5.66 -0.39 -12.08
CA ALA A 138 -4.74 -0.51 -10.94
C ALA A 138 -3.58 -1.47 -11.24
N GLN A 139 -3.89 -2.65 -11.79
CA GLN A 139 -2.89 -3.63 -12.18
C GLN A 139 -1.91 -3.10 -13.24
N VAL A 140 -2.39 -2.30 -14.21
CA VAL A 140 -1.50 -1.63 -15.18
C VAL A 140 -0.52 -0.68 -14.49
N ILE A 141 -1.00 0.11 -13.52
CA ILE A 141 -0.14 1.04 -12.77
C ILE A 141 0.88 0.26 -11.95
N ALA A 142 0.46 -0.72 -11.16
CA ALA A 142 1.36 -1.56 -10.37
C ALA A 142 2.40 -2.29 -11.22
N ALA A 143 1.99 -2.91 -12.33
CA ALA A 143 2.89 -3.61 -13.26
C ALA A 143 3.87 -2.67 -13.99
N SER A 144 3.56 -1.37 -14.08
CA SER A 144 4.47 -0.36 -14.64
C SER A 144 5.58 0.04 -13.66
N LEU A 145 5.34 -0.12 -12.36
CA LEU A 145 6.32 0.14 -11.29
C LEU A 145 7.26 -1.05 -11.08
N ALA A 146 6.75 -2.26 -11.27
CA ALA A 146 7.52 -3.48 -11.12
C ALA A 146 8.84 -3.45 -11.93
N PRO A 147 9.94 -3.99 -11.37
CA PRO A 147 11.17 -4.19 -12.13
C PRO A 147 10.96 -5.22 -13.25
N GLY A 148 11.75 -5.11 -14.31
CA GLY A 148 11.65 -5.98 -15.49
C GLY A 148 10.63 -5.50 -16.54
N ASN A 149 10.60 -6.20 -17.68
CA ASN A 149 9.67 -5.99 -18.79
C ASN A 149 9.75 -4.60 -19.48
N ALA A 150 10.96 -4.17 -19.85
CA ALA A 150 11.20 -2.90 -20.54
C ALA A 150 10.38 -2.73 -21.83
N LEU A 151 10.25 -3.80 -22.63
CA LEU A 151 9.44 -3.80 -23.87
C LEU A 151 7.96 -3.53 -23.60
N ARG A 152 7.39 -4.16 -22.57
CA ARG A 152 6.00 -3.91 -22.14
C ARG A 152 5.79 -2.45 -21.74
N ASN A 153 6.70 -1.91 -20.93
CA ASN A 153 6.63 -0.53 -20.46
C ASN A 153 6.78 0.46 -21.61
N LEU A 154 7.65 0.18 -22.59
CA LEU A 154 7.78 0.98 -23.81
C LEU A 154 6.50 0.94 -24.64
N ARG A 155 5.92 -0.24 -24.87
CA ARG A 155 4.63 -0.39 -25.56
C ARG A 155 3.52 0.37 -24.85
N TRP A 156 3.44 0.30 -23.52
CA TRP A 156 2.44 1.04 -22.76
C TRP A 156 2.64 2.55 -22.78
N LYS A 157 3.89 3.00 -22.83
CA LYS A 157 4.22 4.41 -23.04
C LYS A 157 3.74 4.88 -24.41
N MET A 158 4.05 4.16 -25.48
CA MET A 158 3.63 4.51 -26.85
C MET A 158 2.11 4.48 -27.01
N THR A 159 1.44 3.47 -26.45
CA THR A 159 -0.01 3.34 -26.54
C THR A 159 -0.78 4.23 -25.56
N GLY A 160 -0.11 4.95 -24.65
CA GLY A 160 -0.74 5.75 -23.60
C GLY A 160 -1.51 4.94 -22.56
N LYS A 161 -1.28 3.63 -22.44
CA LYS A 161 -2.07 2.73 -21.58
C LYS A 161 -2.03 3.14 -20.10
N VAL A 162 -0.86 3.49 -19.59
CA VAL A 162 -0.70 3.97 -18.20
C VAL A 162 -1.42 5.30 -17.99
N THR A 163 -1.36 6.20 -18.97
CA THR A 163 -2.05 7.50 -18.90
C THR A 163 -3.56 7.32 -18.82
N ARG A 164 -4.15 6.46 -19.66
CA ARG A 164 -5.58 6.14 -19.60
C ARG A 164 -5.99 5.47 -18.29
N ALA A 165 -5.17 4.54 -17.78
CA ALA A 165 -5.43 3.90 -16.49
C ALA A 165 -5.47 4.93 -15.34
N LYS A 166 -4.52 5.87 -15.31
CA LYS A 166 -4.50 6.97 -14.35
C LYS A 166 -5.70 7.91 -14.52
N ALA A 167 -6.07 8.25 -15.76
CA ALA A 167 -7.20 9.12 -16.04
C ALA A 167 -8.52 8.51 -15.56
N LEU A 168 -8.74 7.22 -15.83
CA LEU A 168 -9.90 6.49 -15.32
C LEU A 168 -9.96 6.52 -13.79
N LEU A 169 -8.89 6.12 -13.10
CA LEU A 169 -8.92 6.08 -11.64
C LEU A 169 -9.01 7.49 -11.03
N ALA A 170 -8.42 8.50 -11.68
CA ALA A 170 -8.55 9.89 -11.27
C ALA A 170 -9.98 10.38 -11.39
N SER A 171 -10.70 10.08 -12.48
CA SER A 171 -12.11 10.49 -12.60
C SER A 171 -12.99 9.82 -11.55
N MET A 172 -12.72 8.56 -11.21
CA MET A 172 -13.50 7.81 -10.21
C MET A 172 -13.36 8.36 -8.78
N VAL A 173 -12.23 8.99 -8.45
CA VAL A 173 -11.96 9.57 -7.11
C VAL A 173 -11.99 11.11 -7.10
N GLY A 174 -12.65 11.73 -8.08
CA GLY A 174 -12.80 13.19 -8.14
C GLY A 174 -11.48 13.96 -8.33
N GLY A 175 -10.46 13.32 -8.91
CA GLY A 175 -9.15 13.91 -9.14
C GLY A 175 -8.22 13.92 -7.92
N ASP A 176 -8.63 13.34 -6.78
CA ASP A 176 -7.78 13.24 -5.59
C ASP A 176 -6.62 12.27 -5.82
N LEU A 177 -5.37 12.78 -5.82
CA LEU A 177 -4.17 11.96 -6.04
C LEU A 177 -3.86 11.00 -4.89
N ALA A 178 -4.31 11.28 -3.67
CA ALA A 178 -4.27 10.31 -2.59
C ALA A 178 -5.26 9.18 -2.86
N GLY A 179 -6.47 9.51 -3.34
CA GLY A 179 -7.46 8.54 -3.80
C GLY A 179 -6.93 7.66 -4.92
N VAL A 180 -6.31 8.25 -5.95
CA VAL A 180 -5.69 7.50 -7.05
C VAL A 180 -4.62 6.56 -6.52
N HIS A 181 -3.72 7.03 -5.64
CA HIS A 181 -2.70 6.18 -5.04
C HIS A 181 -3.31 5.03 -4.22
N ALA A 182 -4.36 5.31 -3.45
CA ALA A 182 -5.04 4.32 -2.61
C ALA A 182 -5.62 3.19 -3.46
N VAL A 183 -6.40 3.51 -4.50
CA VAL A 183 -7.09 2.52 -5.34
C VAL A 183 -6.22 1.88 -6.43
N SER A 184 -4.98 2.36 -6.65
CA SER A 184 -4.08 1.84 -7.69
C SER A 184 -2.78 1.20 -7.19
N VAL A 185 -2.27 1.60 -6.03
CA VAL A 185 -0.97 1.15 -5.53
C VAL A 185 -1.11 0.56 -4.13
N ALA A 186 -1.63 1.32 -3.16
CA ALA A 186 -1.69 0.88 -1.77
C ALA A 186 -2.62 -0.35 -1.59
N ILE A 187 -3.70 -0.40 -2.36
CA ILE A 187 -4.67 -1.49 -2.36
C ILE A 187 -4.07 -2.89 -2.51
N HIS A 188 -2.95 -3.05 -3.22
CA HIS A 188 -2.38 -4.37 -3.46
C HIS A 188 -1.90 -5.06 -2.17
N ASN A 189 -1.45 -4.30 -1.18
CA ASN A 189 -1.10 -4.84 0.13
C ASN A 189 -2.35 -5.29 0.91
N VAL A 190 -3.45 -4.56 0.78
CA VAL A 190 -4.74 -4.92 1.39
C VAL A 190 -5.30 -6.20 0.76
N VAL A 191 -5.20 -6.34 -0.57
CA VAL A 191 -5.60 -7.55 -1.29
C VAL A 191 -4.77 -8.76 -0.86
N LYS A 192 -3.45 -8.62 -0.70
CA LYS A 192 -2.61 -9.68 -0.10
C LYS A 192 -3.10 -10.04 1.31
N GLY A 193 -3.37 -9.02 2.13
CA GLY A 193 -3.92 -9.17 3.48
C GLY A 193 -5.20 -9.98 3.54
N LEU A 194 -6.16 -9.68 2.68
CA LEU A 194 -7.41 -10.44 2.61
C LEU A 194 -7.21 -11.86 2.08
N GLY A 195 -6.28 -12.06 1.14
CA GLY A 195 -5.87 -13.41 0.73
C GLY A 195 -5.39 -14.25 1.91
N GLN A 196 -4.55 -13.68 2.77
CA GLN A 196 -4.12 -14.33 4.01
C GLN A 196 -5.30 -14.54 4.98
N MET A 197 -6.16 -13.53 5.13
CA MET A 197 -7.34 -13.61 5.99
C MET A 197 -8.27 -14.76 5.61
N ARG A 198 -8.52 -14.95 4.31
CA ARG A 198 -9.28 -16.10 3.81
C ARG A 198 -8.62 -17.42 4.18
N GLY A 199 -7.31 -17.52 4.07
CA GLY A 199 -6.57 -18.70 4.53
C GLY A 199 -6.76 -18.97 6.03
N LEU A 200 -6.68 -17.93 6.87
CA LEU A 200 -6.90 -18.03 8.32
C LEU A 200 -8.35 -18.40 8.67
N TYR A 201 -9.32 -17.88 7.92
CA TYR A 201 -10.74 -18.15 8.15
C TYR A 201 -11.13 -19.59 7.79
N LEU A 202 -10.61 -20.10 6.67
CA LEU A 202 -10.91 -21.45 6.19
C LEU A 202 -10.28 -22.55 7.06
N ASP A 203 -9.28 -22.22 7.87
CA ASP A 203 -8.78 -23.09 8.94
C ASP A 203 -9.67 -22.94 10.19
N ALA A 204 -10.52 -23.94 10.45
CA ALA A 204 -11.46 -23.92 11.57
C ALA A 204 -10.78 -23.81 12.94
N SER A 205 -9.57 -24.36 13.10
CA SER A 205 -8.83 -24.30 14.37
C SER A 205 -8.31 -22.89 14.65
N VAL A 206 -7.83 -22.22 13.60
CA VAL A 206 -7.37 -20.83 13.66
C VAL A 206 -8.57 -19.88 13.82
N ARG A 207 -9.62 -20.05 13.02
CA ARG A 207 -10.82 -19.19 13.05
C ARG A 207 -11.44 -19.08 14.44
N ARG A 208 -11.53 -20.20 15.18
CA ARG A 208 -12.11 -20.23 16.54
C ARG A 208 -11.26 -19.55 17.61
N THR A 209 -9.98 -19.31 17.35
CA THR A 209 -9.03 -18.80 18.35
C THR A 209 -8.61 -17.35 18.11
N LEU A 210 -8.75 -16.83 16.89
CA LEU A 210 -8.38 -15.45 16.58
C LEU A 210 -9.50 -14.46 16.92
N THR A 211 -9.16 -13.46 17.74
CA THR A 211 -9.97 -12.25 17.82
C THR A 211 -9.86 -11.44 16.51
N PRO A 212 -10.82 -10.53 16.22
CA PRO A 212 -10.73 -9.63 15.07
C PRO A 212 -9.42 -8.84 14.99
N GLU A 213 -8.91 -8.39 16.14
CA GLU A 213 -7.67 -7.63 16.26
C GLU A 213 -6.45 -8.50 15.90
N MET A 214 -6.41 -9.74 16.40
CA MET A 214 -5.35 -10.69 16.07
C MET A 214 -5.37 -11.06 14.57
N ALA A 215 -6.56 -11.28 14.01
CA ALA A 215 -6.72 -11.57 12.58
C ALA A 215 -6.29 -10.37 11.72
N GLY A 216 -6.75 -9.16 12.07
CA GLY A 216 -6.37 -7.92 11.41
C GLY A 216 -4.87 -7.72 11.38
N GLN A 217 -4.20 -7.88 12.54
CA GLN A 217 -2.75 -7.72 12.66
C GLN A 217 -1.97 -8.73 11.79
N ARG A 218 -2.37 -10.01 11.80
CA ARG A 218 -1.74 -11.05 10.98
C ARG A 218 -1.88 -10.77 9.48
N CYS A 219 -2.91 -10.04 9.08
CA CYS A 219 -3.22 -9.74 7.68
C CYS A 219 -2.65 -8.39 7.20
N LEU A 220 -1.89 -7.67 8.02
CA LEU A 220 -1.17 -6.48 7.57
C LEU A 220 -0.01 -6.88 6.65
N PHE A 221 0.27 -6.05 5.64
CA PHE A 221 1.41 -6.22 4.73
C PHE A 221 2.14 -4.90 4.53
N ALA A 222 3.45 -4.92 4.78
CA ALA A 222 4.34 -3.83 4.42
C ALA A 222 4.52 -3.73 2.90
N PRO A 223 4.70 -2.51 2.33
CA PRO A 223 5.13 -2.35 0.94
C PRO A 223 6.45 -3.08 0.67
N SER A 224 6.60 -3.67 -0.52
CA SER A 224 7.84 -4.41 -0.84
C SER A 224 9.08 -3.51 -0.77
N VAL A 225 9.02 -2.35 -1.43
CA VAL A 225 10.10 -1.37 -1.46
C VAL A 225 9.53 0.05 -1.48
N VAL A 226 10.13 0.96 -0.71
CA VAL A 226 9.94 2.41 -0.87
C VAL A 226 11.24 3.09 -1.28
N LEU A 227 11.14 4.03 -2.22
CA LEU A 227 12.30 4.71 -2.82
C LEU A 227 12.60 6.04 -2.14
N ARG A 228 13.88 6.32 -1.92
CA ARG A 228 14.39 7.65 -1.57
C ARG A 228 15.63 8.00 -2.40
N GLN A 229 16.02 9.26 -2.37
CA GLN A 229 17.28 9.72 -2.94
C GLN A 229 18.02 10.60 -1.93
N ALA A 230 19.33 10.38 -1.81
CA ALA A 230 20.20 11.24 -1.04
C ALA A 230 20.31 12.62 -1.72
N THR A 231 20.07 13.69 -0.97
CA THR A 231 20.23 15.09 -1.42
C THR A 231 21.67 15.58 -1.22
N SER A 232 22.39 15.00 -0.26
CA SER A 232 23.80 15.29 0.04
C SER A 232 24.59 14.00 0.31
N ARG A 233 25.86 14.12 0.72
CA ARG A 233 26.67 12.97 1.16
C ARG A 233 26.30 12.58 2.59
N GLY A 234 26.36 11.29 2.89
CA GLY A 234 26.12 10.79 4.23
C GLY A 234 26.51 9.32 4.37
N SER A 235 25.96 8.65 5.38
CA SER A 235 26.11 7.21 5.57
C SER A 235 24.87 6.61 6.24
N VAL A 236 24.59 5.34 5.95
CA VAL A 236 23.55 4.54 6.61
C VAL A 236 24.17 3.23 7.06
N ALA A 237 24.05 2.88 8.34
CA ALA A 237 24.72 1.74 8.97
C ALA A 237 26.21 1.56 8.55
N GLY A 238 26.98 2.66 8.54
CA GLY A 238 28.39 2.65 8.14
C GLY A 238 28.65 2.58 6.63
N CYS A 239 27.62 2.38 5.79
CA CYS A 239 27.75 2.42 4.33
C CYS A 239 27.67 3.87 3.82
N PRO A 240 28.76 4.45 3.26
CA PRO A 240 28.74 5.82 2.77
C PRO A 240 27.93 5.94 1.47
N TYR A 241 27.28 7.08 1.29
CA TYR A 241 26.55 7.43 0.07
C TYR A 241 26.87 8.85 -0.40
N ALA A 242 26.74 9.08 -1.71
CA ALA A 242 26.86 10.40 -2.32
C ALA A 242 25.48 11.01 -2.61
N SER A 243 25.43 12.32 -2.87
CA SER A 243 24.24 12.95 -3.44
C SER A 243 23.83 12.24 -4.74
N GLY A 244 22.53 12.01 -4.93
CA GLY A 244 21.98 11.28 -6.08
C GLY A 244 21.91 9.75 -5.90
N THR A 245 22.52 9.20 -4.84
CA THR A 245 22.37 7.77 -4.48
C THR A 245 20.90 7.46 -4.23
N LEU A 246 20.40 6.36 -4.80
CA LEU A 246 19.06 5.87 -4.51
C LEU A 246 19.09 4.92 -3.33
N LEU A 247 18.19 5.12 -2.39
CA LEU A 247 17.99 4.22 -1.26
C LEU A 247 16.66 3.47 -1.48
N LEU A 248 16.76 2.15 -1.57
CA LEU A 248 15.63 1.23 -1.64
C LEU A 248 15.39 0.65 -0.25
N LEU A 249 14.31 1.06 0.39
CA LEU A 249 13.96 0.58 1.72
C LEU A 249 13.04 -0.64 1.55
N GLU A 250 13.55 -1.85 1.82
CA GLU A 250 12.85 -3.12 1.62
C GLU A 250 11.93 -3.45 2.82
N LEU A 251 10.82 -2.72 2.97
CA LEU A 251 9.99 -2.79 4.19
C LEU A 251 9.37 -4.18 4.42
N GLU A 252 8.90 -4.85 3.37
CA GLU A 252 8.33 -6.21 3.47
C GLU A 252 9.38 -7.21 3.99
N LYS A 253 10.60 -7.15 3.44
CA LYS A 253 11.71 -8.00 3.86
C LYS A 253 12.15 -7.69 5.30
N ALA A 254 12.25 -6.42 5.66
CA ALA A 254 12.59 -5.99 7.02
C ALA A 254 11.56 -6.50 8.02
N ARG A 255 10.27 -6.35 7.73
CA ARG A 255 9.19 -6.86 8.58
C ARG A 255 9.21 -8.37 8.71
N GLN A 256 9.41 -9.10 7.62
CA GLN A 256 9.48 -10.58 7.66
C GLN A 256 10.65 -11.07 8.53
N ALA A 257 11.78 -10.34 8.53
CA ALA A 257 12.94 -10.71 9.32
C ALA A 257 12.78 -10.41 10.81
N SER A 258 12.15 -9.29 11.19
CA SER A 258 12.10 -8.82 12.58
C SER A 258 10.76 -9.00 13.28
N GLY A 259 9.66 -9.18 12.55
CA GLY A 259 8.30 -9.07 13.08
C GLY A 259 7.89 -7.63 13.44
N ASP A 260 8.68 -6.61 13.08
CA ASP A 260 8.43 -5.22 13.45
C ASP A 260 7.34 -4.59 12.57
N ASP A 261 6.17 -4.37 13.16
CA ASP A 261 5.02 -3.76 12.46
C ASP A 261 5.20 -2.26 12.18
N SER A 262 6.21 -1.60 12.73
CA SER A 262 6.53 -0.21 12.37
C SER A 262 6.87 -0.06 10.88
N MET A 263 7.29 -1.15 10.23
CA MET A 263 7.58 -1.22 8.78
C MET A 263 6.32 -1.16 7.90
N VAL A 264 5.12 -1.39 8.45
CA VAL A 264 3.88 -1.38 7.66
C VAL A 264 3.49 0.05 7.29
N PHE A 265 3.49 0.94 8.28
CA PHE A 265 2.97 2.31 8.13
C PHE A 265 4.01 3.40 8.31
N LEU A 266 5.18 3.11 8.90
CA LEU A 266 6.20 4.11 9.24
C LEU A 266 5.61 5.31 10.03
N ALA A 267 4.66 5.02 10.92
CA ALA A 267 3.80 5.97 11.65
C ALA A 267 4.58 7.15 12.26
N ASN A 268 5.71 6.86 12.90
CA ASN A 268 6.53 7.83 13.63
C ASN A 268 7.60 8.51 12.76
N THR A 269 7.29 8.73 11.47
CA THR A 269 8.23 9.36 10.52
C THR A 269 7.49 10.35 9.63
N TRP A 270 8.21 11.29 9.01
CA TRP A 270 7.62 12.14 7.98
C TRP A 270 7.05 11.32 6.81
N SER A 271 7.46 10.06 6.67
CA SER A 271 6.99 9.14 5.63
C SER A 271 5.72 8.38 5.98
N ARG A 272 5.07 8.68 7.11
CA ARG A 272 3.90 7.95 7.63
C ARG A 272 2.81 7.71 6.59
N CYS A 273 2.23 6.52 6.64
CA CYS A 273 1.01 6.18 5.92
C CYS A 273 -0.19 6.79 6.66
N PRO A 274 -1.01 7.64 6.01
CA PRO A 274 -2.20 8.22 6.64
C PRO A 274 -3.25 7.18 7.06
N ALA A 275 -3.20 5.96 6.53
CA ALA A 275 -4.19 4.91 6.76
C ALA A 275 -3.81 3.95 7.91
N GLU A 276 -2.90 4.36 8.80
CA GLU A 276 -2.32 3.51 9.85
C GLU A 276 -3.34 2.96 10.87
N GLN A 277 -4.48 3.64 11.08
CA GLN A 277 -5.57 3.13 11.91
C GLN A 277 -6.70 2.55 11.06
N TRP A 278 -6.98 3.17 9.91
CA TRP A 278 -8.09 2.76 9.05
C TRP A 278 -7.89 1.38 8.42
N VAL A 279 -6.69 1.03 7.94
CA VAL A 279 -6.44 -0.30 7.33
C VAL A 279 -6.59 -1.43 8.36
N PRO A 280 -5.96 -1.37 9.56
CA PRO A 280 -6.22 -2.36 10.60
C PRO A 280 -7.71 -2.46 10.96
N ALA A 281 -8.37 -1.33 11.19
CA ALA A 281 -9.80 -1.27 11.49
C ALA A 281 -10.66 -1.94 10.41
N MET A 282 -10.35 -1.73 9.13
CA MET A 282 -11.08 -2.36 8.03
C MET A 282 -10.88 -3.88 8.04
N LEU A 283 -9.65 -4.37 8.23
CA LEU A 283 -9.37 -5.81 8.31
C LEU A 283 -10.07 -6.45 9.53
N GLU A 284 -10.04 -5.79 10.69
CA GLU A 284 -10.79 -6.19 11.88
C GLU A 284 -12.30 -6.27 11.60
N GLY A 285 -12.86 -5.26 10.95
CA GLY A 285 -14.27 -5.19 10.57
C GLY A 285 -14.67 -6.32 9.63
N VAL A 286 -13.84 -6.64 8.62
CA VAL A 286 -14.09 -7.77 7.71
C VAL A 286 -14.08 -9.09 8.46
N TRP A 287 -13.09 -9.32 9.33
CA TRP A 287 -13.02 -10.56 10.13
C TRP A 287 -14.23 -10.69 11.03
N ARG A 288 -14.55 -9.64 11.79
CA ARG A 288 -15.71 -9.60 12.68
C ARG A 288 -16.98 -9.96 11.92
N ARG A 289 -17.21 -9.34 10.78
CA ARG A 289 -18.37 -9.65 9.93
C ARG A 289 -18.39 -11.09 9.44
N ALA A 290 -17.23 -11.62 9.02
CA ALA A 290 -17.11 -13.00 8.58
C ALA A 290 -17.45 -14.00 9.70
N THR A 291 -17.13 -13.68 10.96
CA THR A 291 -17.37 -14.56 12.12
C THR A 291 -18.71 -14.36 12.83
N SER A 292 -19.39 -13.22 12.65
CA SER A 292 -20.69 -12.95 13.30
C SER A 292 -21.80 -13.92 12.87
N ASP A 293 -21.77 -14.40 11.62
CA ASP A 293 -22.78 -15.35 11.11
C ASP A 293 -22.58 -16.78 11.66
N ASP A 294 -21.33 -17.16 11.98
CA ASP A 294 -21.01 -18.48 12.53
C ASP A 294 -21.59 -18.66 13.95
N ALA A 295 -21.65 -17.58 14.75
CA ALA A 295 -22.15 -17.62 16.13
C ALA A 295 -23.66 -17.96 16.23
N THR A 296 -24.42 -17.73 15.17
CA THR A 296 -25.89 -17.96 15.16
C THR A 296 -26.24 -19.40 14.76
N THR A 297 -25.30 -20.12 14.14
CA THR A 297 -25.55 -21.47 13.60
C THR A 297 -25.21 -22.58 14.60
N ASP A 298 -24.33 -22.30 15.58
CA ASP A 298 -23.97 -23.25 16.65
C ASP A 298 -24.98 -23.30 17.83
N SER A 299 -25.96 -22.37 17.90
CA SER A 299 -26.93 -22.31 19.01
C SER A 299 -28.21 -23.14 18.80
N PHE A 300 -28.41 -23.75 17.63
CA PHE A 300 -29.59 -24.60 17.33
C PHE A 300 -29.32 -26.12 17.37
N GLY A 301 -28.12 -26.56 17.77
CA GLY A 301 -27.69 -27.97 17.69
C GLY A 301 -28.00 -28.88 18.89
N ALA A 302 -28.56 -28.37 19.99
CA ALA A 302 -28.79 -29.17 21.21
C ALA A 302 -30.29 -29.33 21.53
N CYS A 303 -30.98 -30.17 20.76
CA CYS A 303 -32.25 -30.76 21.20
C CYS A 303 -31.92 -32.08 21.93
N PRO A 304 -32.22 -32.23 23.23
CA PRO A 304 -32.07 -33.52 23.90
C PRO A 304 -33.14 -34.47 23.38
N ARG A 305 -32.72 -35.65 22.90
CA ARG A 305 -33.64 -36.75 22.60
C ARG A 305 -34.16 -37.34 23.92
N PRO A 306 -35.44 -37.77 23.95
CA PRO A 306 -36.13 -38.25 25.15
C PRO A 306 -35.49 -39.50 25.75
#